data_AF-A0A093R3D4-F1
#
_entry.id   AF-A0A093R3D4-F1
#
_cell.length_a   1.000
_cell.length_b   1.000
_cell.length_c   1.000
_cell.angle_alpha   90.00
_cell.angle_beta   90.00
_cell.angle_gamma   90.00
#
_symmetry.space_group_name_H-M   'P 1'
#
loop_
_entity.id
_entity.type
_entity.pdbx_description
1 polymer ?
#
loop_
_entity_poly.entity_id
_entity_poly.type
_entity_poly.pdbx_seq_one_letter_code
_entity_poly.pdbx_strand_id
1 'polypeptide(L)'
;LQVQRATGIANSRNILATASDPNGVQLGASQHVRGQINFLTKETGFYQLCLDNQQNHFGFMQVYLNFGVYYEGVNMENKQPQERKELNNTLEAIGVSIQKLQLHIFHMWRFYNFARMRRGADSFLLESNYNYVNWWSMAQSCVIVLSGVLQLYFLKRLFNVQTSSRQQC
;
A
#
# COMPACT_ATOMS: atom_id res chain seq x y z
N LEU A 1 -6.64 -1.25 5.19
CA LEU A 1 -5.23 -1.60 5.47
C LEU A 1 -4.60 -2.21 4.23
N GLN A 2 -3.38 -1.82 3.88
CA GLN A 2 -2.63 -2.40 2.78
C GLN A 2 -1.12 -2.42 3.08
N VAL A 3 -0.47 -3.55 2.91
CA VAL A 3 1.00 -3.71 2.98
C VAL A 3 1.61 -3.42 1.62
N GLN A 4 2.65 -2.59 1.58
CA GLN A 4 3.36 -2.23 0.35
C GLN A 4 4.76 -2.84 0.25
N ARG A 5 5.46 -2.98 1.37
CA ARG A 5 6.83 -3.53 1.40
C ARG A 5 7.00 -4.46 2.59
N ALA A 6 7.64 -5.59 2.34
CA ALA A 6 8.24 -6.42 3.37
C ALA A 6 9.71 -6.62 2.99
N THR A 7 10.59 -6.44 3.96
CA THR A 7 11.99 -6.83 3.85
C THR A 7 12.24 -7.91 4.89
N GLY A 8 13.19 -8.80 4.65
CA GLY A 8 13.57 -9.82 5.60
C GLY A 8 13.68 -11.22 5.02
N ILE A 9 14.06 -12.16 5.88
CA ILE A 9 14.34 -13.56 5.53
C ILE A 9 13.03 -14.33 5.24
N ALA A 10 11.91 -13.93 5.86
CA ALA A 10 10.61 -14.49 5.56
C ALA A 10 9.96 -13.77 4.36
N ASN A 11 9.55 -14.54 3.36
CA ASN A 11 8.93 -14.03 2.13
C ASN A 11 7.42 -13.74 2.28
N SER A 12 6.88 -13.83 3.51
CA SER A 12 5.47 -13.57 3.81
C SER A 12 5.24 -12.07 3.99
N ARG A 13 4.24 -11.53 3.29
CA ARG A 13 3.81 -10.11 3.41
C ARG A 13 2.59 -9.95 4.31
N ASN A 14 2.22 -11.00 5.05
CA ASN A 14 1.03 -10.98 5.88
C ASN A 14 1.31 -10.22 7.18
N ILE A 15 0.41 -9.30 7.51
CA ILE A 15 0.41 -8.59 8.78
C ILE A 15 -0.91 -8.90 9.50
N LEU A 16 -0.84 -9.08 10.82
CA LEU A 16 -2.03 -9.22 11.64
C LEU A 16 -2.48 -7.83 12.08
N ALA A 17 -3.69 -7.44 11.72
CA ALA A 17 -4.31 -6.22 12.21
C ALA A 17 -5.50 -6.59 13.10
N THR A 18 -5.55 -6.04 14.31
CA THR A 18 -6.67 -6.25 15.24
C THR A 18 -7.25 -4.92 15.70
N ALA A 19 -8.56 -4.86 15.87
CA ALA A 19 -9.27 -3.73 16.44
C ALA A 19 -9.91 -4.16 17.76
N SER A 20 -9.74 -3.36 18.80
CA SER A 20 -10.29 -3.63 20.14
C SER A 20 -11.10 -2.44 20.64
N ASP A 21 -12.10 -2.73 21.47
CA ASP A 21 -12.93 -1.75 22.15
C ASP A 21 -12.19 -1.11 23.35
N PRO A 22 -12.78 -0.09 23.99
CA PRO A 22 -12.19 0.55 25.18
C PRO A 22 -12.00 -0.37 26.39
N ASN A 23 -12.73 -1.50 26.44
CA ASN A 23 -12.63 -2.51 27.48
C ASN A 23 -11.59 -3.60 27.16
N GLY A 24 -10.91 -3.50 26.00
CA GLY A 24 -9.91 -4.46 25.54
C GLY A 24 -10.49 -5.66 24.80
N VAL A 25 -11.80 -5.70 24.51
CA VAL A 25 -12.45 -6.76 23.76
C VAL A 25 -12.14 -6.60 22.27
N GLN A 26 -11.65 -7.66 21.64
CA GLN A 26 -11.36 -7.66 20.21
C GLN A 26 -12.65 -7.61 19.38
N LEU A 27 -12.82 -6.55 18.59
CA LEU A 27 -13.96 -6.31 17.70
C LEU A 27 -13.77 -6.91 16.31
N GLY A 28 -12.53 -7.02 15.84
CA GLY A 28 -12.24 -7.58 14.53
C GLY A 28 -10.76 -7.81 14.29
N ALA A 29 -10.45 -8.68 13.34
CA ALA A 29 -9.08 -8.98 12.93
C ALA A 29 -8.98 -9.18 11.42
N SER A 30 -7.80 -8.90 10.86
CA SER A 30 -7.46 -9.17 9.46
C SER A 30 -6.02 -9.64 9.37
N GLN A 31 -5.78 -10.79 8.73
CA GLN A 31 -4.45 -11.39 8.58
C GLN A 31 -4.01 -11.46 7.11
N HIS A 32 -4.26 -10.40 6.35
CA HIS A 32 -3.99 -10.35 4.91
C HIS A 32 -3.17 -9.12 4.53
N VAL A 33 -2.41 -9.23 3.42
CA VAL A 33 -1.67 -8.11 2.80
C VAL A 33 -2.58 -6.91 2.50
N ARG A 34 -3.84 -7.16 2.14
CA ARG A 34 -4.89 -6.14 1.97
C ARG A 34 -6.11 -6.57 2.76
N GLY A 35 -6.64 -5.68 3.58
CA GLY A 35 -7.78 -5.99 4.46
C GLY A 35 -8.53 -4.76 4.93
N GLN A 36 -9.79 -4.95 5.31
CA GLN A 36 -10.66 -3.95 5.88
C GLN A 36 -11.34 -4.54 7.12
N ILE A 37 -11.42 -3.75 8.19
CA ILE A 37 -12.10 -4.10 9.43
C ILE A 37 -13.23 -3.08 9.58
N ASN A 38 -14.47 -3.56 9.55
CA ASN A 38 -15.66 -2.75 9.77
C ASN A 38 -16.34 -3.22 11.05
N PHE A 39 -16.57 -2.31 11.99
CA PHE A 39 -17.28 -2.60 13.24
C PHE A 39 -18.12 -1.39 13.63
N LEU A 40 -19.18 -1.65 14.40
CA LEU A 40 -20.06 -0.62 14.94
C LEU A 40 -19.62 -0.27 16.37
N THR A 41 -19.46 1.01 16.65
CA THR A 41 -19.05 1.51 17.97
C THR A 41 -20.23 1.45 18.94
N LYS A 42 -20.16 0.60 19.96
CA LYS A 42 -21.22 0.45 20.98
C LYS A 42 -21.03 1.38 22.17
N GLU A 43 -19.78 1.63 22.55
CA GLU A 43 -19.42 2.41 23.72
C GLU A 43 -18.54 3.60 23.35
N THR A 44 -18.65 4.67 24.12
CA THR A 44 -17.79 5.85 23.99
C THR A 44 -16.47 5.58 24.69
N GLY A 45 -15.36 5.72 23.97
CA GLY A 45 -14.04 5.56 24.56
C GLY A 45 -12.95 5.45 23.50
N PHE A 46 -11.77 5.00 23.91
CA PHE A 46 -10.61 4.84 23.04
C PHE A 46 -10.60 3.44 22.43
N TYR A 47 -10.79 3.37 21.12
CA TYR A 47 -10.64 2.13 20.37
C TYR A 47 -9.18 1.96 19.97
N GLN A 48 -8.66 0.76 20.12
CA GLN A 48 -7.26 0.44 19.82
C GLN A 48 -7.15 -0.34 18.51
N LEU A 49 -6.25 0.09 17.63
CA LEU A 49 -5.90 -0.65 16.43
C LEU A 49 -4.44 -1.13 16.56
N CYS A 50 -4.23 -2.44 16.58
CA CYS A 50 -2.89 -3.03 16.66
C CYS A 50 -2.48 -3.60 15.30
N LEU A 51 -1.21 -3.43 14.95
CA LEU A 51 -0.58 -4.02 13.79
C LEU A 51 0.59 -4.88 14.27
N ASP A 52 0.55 -6.15 13.96
CA ASP A 52 1.50 -7.14 14.45
C ASP A 52 2.21 -7.84 13.29
N ASN A 53 3.54 -7.84 13.39
CA ASN A 53 4.49 -8.35 12.42
C ASN A 53 5.17 -9.65 12.90
N GLN A 54 4.48 -10.50 13.67
CA GLN A 54 5.11 -11.73 14.18
C GLN A 54 5.68 -12.64 13.09
N GLN A 55 5.07 -12.68 11.90
CA GLN A 55 5.54 -13.56 10.83
C GLN A 55 6.90 -13.15 10.24
N ASN A 56 7.31 -11.89 10.42
CA ASN A 56 8.52 -11.36 9.81
C ASN A 56 9.54 -11.02 10.91
N HIS A 57 10.11 -12.06 11.53
CA HIS A 57 11.05 -11.95 12.66
C HIS A 57 12.29 -11.09 12.38
N PHE A 58 12.74 -11.04 11.13
CA PHE A 58 13.97 -10.36 10.73
C PHE A 58 13.75 -9.44 9.53
N GLY A 59 12.90 -8.43 9.71
CA GLY A 59 12.82 -7.31 8.79
C GLY A 59 11.63 -6.38 9.03
N PHE A 60 11.60 -5.27 8.31
CA PHE A 60 10.58 -4.23 8.48
C PHE A 60 9.49 -4.33 7.40
N MET A 61 8.28 -3.93 7.77
CA MET A 61 7.13 -3.85 6.87
C MET A 61 6.56 -2.43 6.82
N GLN A 62 6.23 -1.98 5.60
CA GLN A 62 5.60 -0.69 5.38
C GLN A 62 4.10 -0.89 5.10
N VAL A 63 3.28 -0.28 5.95
CA VAL A 63 1.82 -0.46 5.98
C VAL A 63 1.13 0.87 5.76
N TYR A 64 0.15 0.89 4.88
CA TYR A 64 -0.73 2.01 4.64
C TYR A 64 -2.10 1.74 5.28
N LEU A 65 -2.51 2.64 6.17
CA LEU A 65 -3.78 2.59 6.87
C LEU A 65 -4.71 3.70 6.33
N ASN A 66 -5.99 3.35 6.16
CA ASN A 66 -7.07 4.30 6.00
C ASN A 66 -8.09 4.01 7.10
N PHE A 67 -8.41 5.00 7.93
CA PHE A 67 -9.47 4.90 8.93
C PHE A 67 -10.51 5.99 8.67
N GLY A 68 -11.77 5.66 8.90
CA GLY A 68 -12.89 6.59 8.80
C GLY A 68 -13.95 6.22 9.82
N VAL A 69 -14.45 7.23 10.54
CA VAL A 69 -15.54 7.07 11.51
C VAL A 69 -16.81 7.58 10.86
N TYR A 70 -17.86 6.77 10.93
CA TYR A 70 -19.16 7.05 10.33
C TYR A 70 -20.18 7.16 11.47
N TYR A 71 -20.81 8.33 11.62
CA TYR A 71 -21.88 8.51 12.58
C TYR A 71 -23.21 8.17 11.91
N GLU A 72 -23.67 6.93 12.06
CA GLU A 72 -25.02 6.53 11.65
C GLU A 72 -26.00 7.07 12.70
N GLY A 73 -26.74 8.14 12.36
CA GLY A 73 -27.87 8.62 13.19
C GLY A 73 -27.77 10.00 13.82
N VAL A 74 -26.77 10.85 13.50
CA VAL A 74 -26.84 12.27 13.90
C VAL A 74 -27.70 13.03 12.88
N ASN A 75 -29.01 12.79 12.94
CA ASN A 75 -29.96 13.85 12.60
C ASN A 75 -29.67 14.99 13.59
N MET A 76 -28.99 16.03 13.10
CA MET A 76 -28.73 17.30 13.81
C MET A 76 -30.03 18.11 14.05
N GLU A 77 -31.12 17.46 14.41
CA GLU A 77 -32.45 18.10 14.50
C GLU A 77 -32.79 18.53 15.94
N ASN A 78 -32.14 17.96 16.97
CA ASN A 78 -32.60 18.10 18.36
C ASN A 78 -31.77 19.01 19.29
N LYS A 79 -31.03 20.01 18.79
CA LYS A 79 -30.22 20.89 19.68
C LYS A 79 -30.52 22.39 19.70
N GLN A 80 -31.70 22.87 19.31
CA GLN A 80 -32.12 24.25 19.67
C GLN A 80 -33.64 24.48 19.54
N PRO A 81 -34.45 24.26 20.61
CA PRO A 81 -35.90 24.34 20.51
C PRO A 81 -36.52 25.76 20.49
N GLN A 82 -35.77 26.83 20.73
CA GLN A 82 -36.38 28.12 21.10
C GLN A 82 -36.18 29.30 20.15
N GLU A 83 -35.27 29.25 19.16
CA GLU A 83 -35.08 30.37 18.20
C GLU A 83 -35.70 30.12 16.80
N ARG A 84 -36.27 28.93 16.55
CA ARG A 84 -36.83 28.50 15.25
C ARG A 84 -38.36 28.56 15.16
N LYS A 85 -39.01 29.71 15.33
CA LYS A 85 -40.45 29.81 14.97
C LYS A 85 -40.75 30.74 13.80
N GLU A 86 -39.89 31.70 13.51
CA GLU A 86 -40.16 32.73 12.50
C GLU A 86 -39.34 32.57 11.19
N LEU A 87 -38.40 31.61 11.11
CA LEU A 87 -37.46 31.46 9.97
C LEU A 87 -37.48 30.05 9.34
N ASN A 88 -38.62 29.37 9.32
CA ASN A 88 -38.68 27.91 9.06
C ASN A 88 -38.81 27.52 7.57
N ASN A 89 -39.57 28.25 6.75
CA ASN A 89 -39.99 27.70 5.45
C ASN A 89 -38.90 27.66 4.36
N THR A 90 -37.84 28.46 4.46
CA THR A 90 -36.75 28.49 3.46
C THR A 90 -35.47 27.80 3.95
N LEU A 91 -35.20 27.83 5.25
CA LEU A 91 -33.99 27.26 5.84
C LEU A 91 -34.06 25.73 5.95
N GLU A 92 -35.26 25.16 6.13
CA GLU A 92 -35.49 23.71 6.13
C GLU A 92 -35.14 23.07 4.78
N ALA A 93 -35.58 23.70 3.67
CA ALA A 93 -35.25 23.25 2.32
C ALA A 93 -33.73 23.31 2.03
N ILE A 94 -33.05 24.35 2.54
CA ILE A 94 -31.59 24.50 2.42
C ILE A 94 -30.86 23.43 3.26
N GLY A 95 -31.33 23.15 4.47
CA GLY A 95 -30.76 22.12 5.35
C GLY A 95 -30.81 20.72 4.76
N VAL A 96 -31.96 20.31 4.22
CA VAL A 96 -32.13 19.00 3.55
C VAL A 96 -31.22 18.87 2.34
N SER A 97 -31.03 19.95 1.56
CA SER A 97 -30.14 19.96 0.40
C SER A 97 -28.67 19.82 0.81
N ILE A 98 -28.23 20.55 1.84
CA ILE A 98 -26.88 20.46 2.39
C ILE A 98 -26.58 19.06 2.91
N GLN A 99 -27.53 18.42 3.59
CA GLN A 99 -27.34 17.06 4.13
C GLN A 99 -27.12 16.03 3.03
N LYS A 100 -27.90 16.09 1.94
CA LYS A 100 -27.70 15.23 0.76
C LYS A 100 -26.35 15.46 0.10
N LEU A 101 -25.91 16.73 0.00
CA LEU A 101 -24.60 17.08 -0.55
C LEU A 101 -23.45 16.56 0.31
N GLN A 102 -23.54 16.67 1.64
CA GLN A 102 -22.52 16.17 2.57
C GLN A 102 -22.32 14.66 2.42
N LEU A 103 -23.41 13.89 2.33
CA LEU A 103 -23.35 12.45 2.07
C LEU A 103 -22.66 12.13 0.74
N HIS A 104 -22.99 12.86 -0.33
CA HIS A 104 -22.39 12.67 -1.65
C HIS A 104 -20.89 13.01 -1.68
N ILE A 105 -20.51 14.14 -1.08
CA ILE A 105 -19.11 14.58 -0.96
C ILE A 105 -18.30 13.56 -0.18
N PHE A 106 -18.85 13.07 0.92
CA PHE A 106 -18.17 12.08 1.75
C PHE A 106 -17.98 10.74 1.01
N HIS A 107 -18.98 10.30 0.25
CA HIS A 107 -18.86 9.12 -0.60
C HIS A 107 -17.77 9.32 -1.69
N MET A 108 -17.74 10.49 -2.33
CA MET A 108 -16.73 10.85 -3.32
C MET A 108 -15.33 10.89 -2.71
N TRP A 109 -15.17 11.51 -1.54
CA TRP A 109 -13.92 11.61 -0.82
C TRP A 109 -13.37 10.23 -0.44
N ARG A 110 -14.22 9.33 0.06
CA ARG A 110 -13.86 7.94 0.37
C ARG A 110 -13.36 7.20 -0.87
N PHE A 111 -14.12 7.26 -1.97
CA PHE A 111 -13.74 6.60 -3.22
C PHE A 111 -12.41 7.13 -3.75
N TYR A 112 -12.24 8.45 -3.75
CA TYR A 112 -11.01 9.10 -4.19
C TYR A 112 -9.80 8.67 -3.33
N ASN A 113 -9.96 8.63 -2.00
CA ASN A 113 -8.90 8.19 -1.09
C ASN A 113 -8.51 6.72 -1.33
N PHE A 114 -9.49 5.84 -1.52
CA PHE A 114 -9.25 4.43 -1.82
C PHE A 114 -8.52 4.26 -3.16
N ALA A 115 -8.99 4.96 -4.20
CA ALA A 115 -8.36 4.95 -5.52
C ALA A 115 -6.91 5.47 -5.47
N ARG A 116 -6.66 6.54 -4.70
CA ARG A 116 -5.32 7.10 -4.48
C ARG A 116 -4.38 6.11 -3.82
N MET A 117 -4.82 5.40 -2.78
CA MET A 117 -4.00 4.37 -2.12
C MET A 117 -3.68 3.21 -3.06
N ARG A 118 -4.66 2.77 -3.85
CA ARG A 118 -4.45 1.70 -4.84
C ARG A 118 -3.43 2.11 -5.90
N ARG A 119 -3.55 3.32 -6.47
CA ARG A 119 -2.60 3.87 -7.44
C ARG A 119 -1.17 3.93 -6.88
N GLY A 120 -1.00 4.41 -5.65
CA GLY A 120 0.33 4.49 -5.03
C GLY A 120 0.98 3.12 -4.81
N ALA A 121 0.18 2.10 -4.48
CA ALA A 121 0.71 0.74 -4.36
C ALA A 121 1.04 0.10 -5.71
N ASP A 122 0.22 0.34 -6.73
CA ASP A 122 0.42 -0.22 -8.06
C ASP A 122 1.65 0.42 -8.76
N SER A 123 1.87 1.73 -8.58
CA SER A 123 3.06 2.43 -9.11
C SER A 123 4.35 1.94 -8.47
N PHE A 124 4.34 1.72 -7.16
CA PHE A 124 5.51 1.20 -6.43
C PHE A 124 5.87 -0.23 -6.88
N LEU A 125 4.86 -1.07 -7.13
CA LEU A 125 5.07 -2.42 -7.64
C LEU A 125 5.73 -2.40 -9.02
N LEU A 126 5.29 -1.52 -9.91
CA LEU A 126 5.86 -1.37 -11.25
C LEU A 126 7.35 -0.98 -11.20
N GLU A 127 7.69 0.02 -10.38
CA GLU A 127 9.06 0.54 -10.26
C GLU A 127 10.03 -0.52 -9.73
N SER A 128 9.61 -1.29 -8.71
CA SER A 128 10.43 -2.38 -8.18
C SER A 128 10.69 -3.49 -9.19
N ASN A 129 9.68 -3.86 -9.99
CA ASN A 129 9.83 -4.86 -11.03
C ASN A 129 10.73 -4.36 -12.16
N TYR A 130 10.55 -3.11 -12.57
CA TYR A 130 11.36 -2.49 -13.61
C TYR A 130 12.84 -2.47 -13.22
N ASN A 131 13.16 -2.01 -12.00
CA ASN A 131 14.53 -1.94 -11.53
C ASN A 131 15.17 -3.34 -11.40
N TYR A 132 14.42 -4.33 -10.88
CA TYR A 132 14.90 -5.70 -10.77
C TYR A 132 15.25 -6.31 -12.13
N VAL A 133 14.32 -6.25 -13.08
CA VAL A 133 14.53 -6.82 -14.43
C VAL A 133 15.66 -6.10 -15.13
N ASN A 134 15.69 -4.77 -15.09
CA ASN A 134 16.73 -3.98 -15.73
C ASN A 134 18.13 -4.29 -15.18
N TRP A 135 18.25 -4.43 -13.85
CA TRP A 135 19.52 -4.79 -13.21
C TRP A 135 20.02 -6.17 -13.67
N TRP A 136 19.16 -7.19 -13.64
CA TRP A 136 19.52 -8.53 -14.08
C TRP A 136 19.81 -8.62 -15.58
N SER A 137 19.05 -7.89 -16.41
CA SER A 137 19.30 -7.79 -17.85
C SER A 137 20.63 -7.11 -18.17
N MET A 138 21.00 -6.06 -17.43
CA MET A 138 22.28 -5.38 -17.58
C MET A 138 23.44 -6.30 -17.19
N ALA A 139 23.31 -7.02 -16.07
CA ALA A 139 24.30 -8.01 -15.64
C ALA A 139 24.50 -9.11 -16.70
N GLN A 140 23.41 -9.69 -17.23
CA GLN A 140 23.46 -10.68 -18.30
C GLN A 140 24.14 -10.16 -19.57
N SER A 141 23.81 -8.93 -19.96
CA SER A 141 24.42 -8.28 -21.14
C SER A 141 25.92 -8.12 -20.97
N CYS A 142 26.38 -7.69 -19.79
CA CYS A 142 27.81 -7.59 -19.48
C CYS A 142 28.53 -8.95 -19.56
N VAL A 143 27.92 -10.02 -19.04
CA VAL A 143 28.50 -11.38 -19.10
C VAL A 143 28.68 -11.86 -20.54
N ILE A 144 27.70 -11.61 -21.41
CA ILE A 144 27.78 -11.99 -22.83
C ILE A 144 28.92 -11.24 -23.53
N VAL A 145 29.03 -9.93 -23.32
CA VAL A 145 30.11 -9.11 -23.90
C VAL A 145 31.48 -9.57 -23.42
N LEU A 146 31.64 -9.81 -22.11
CA LEU A 146 32.90 -10.30 -21.54
C LEU A 146 33.29 -11.67 -22.09
N SER A 147 32.32 -12.58 -22.23
CA SER A 147 32.53 -13.89 -22.85
C SER A 147 33.03 -13.75 -24.30
N GLY A 148 32.41 -12.88 -25.10
CA GLY A 148 32.84 -12.60 -26.47
C GLY A 148 34.26 -12.03 -26.55
N VAL A 149 34.62 -11.10 -25.65
CA VAL A 149 35.98 -10.54 -25.57
C VAL A 149 37.00 -11.61 -25.19
N LEU A 150 36.68 -12.46 -24.21
CA LEU A 150 37.56 -13.57 -23.81
C LEU A 150 37.76 -14.57 -24.95
N GLN A 151 36.68 -14.95 -25.66
CA GLN A 151 36.75 -15.82 -26.82
C GLN A 151 37.70 -15.25 -27.90
N LEU A 152 37.56 -13.96 -28.23
CA LEU A 152 38.45 -13.28 -29.19
C LEU A 152 39.91 -13.19 -28.70
N TYR A 153 40.12 -12.96 -27.41
CA TYR A 153 41.45 -12.92 -26.81
C TYR A 153 42.16 -14.28 -26.90
N PHE A 154 41.46 -15.37 -26.56
CA PHE A 154 42.00 -16.73 -26.70
C PHE A 154 42.31 -17.07 -28.16
N LEU A 155 41.41 -16.71 -29.10
CA LEU A 155 41.64 -16.87 -30.53
C LEU A 155 42.91 -16.14 -30.99
N LYS A 156 43.07 -14.86 -30.66
CA LYS A 156 44.28 -14.09 -31.00
C LYS A 156 45.53 -14.70 -30.38
N ARG A 157 45.46 -15.15 -29.11
CA ARG A 157 46.60 -15.76 -28.41
C ARG A 157 47.00 -17.09 -29.03
N LEU A 158 46.04 -17.95 -29.40
CA LEU A 158 46.31 -19.25 -30.01
C LEU A 158 47.00 -19.10 -31.39
N PHE A 159 46.50 -18.18 -32.22
CA PHE A 159 47.08 -17.94 -33.55
C PHE A 159 48.42 -17.20 -33.50
N ASN A 160 48.64 -16.28 -32.54
CA ASN A 160 49.95 -15.63 -32.36
C ASN A 160 51.04 -16.58 -31.83
N VAL A 161 50.67 -17.61 -31.06
CA VAL A 161 51.64 -18.62 -30.59
C VAL A 161 52.09 -19.53 -31.74
N GLN A 162 51.19 -19.88 -32.66
CA GLN A 162 51.54 -20.72 -33.81
C GLN A 162 52.38 -20.01 -34.88
N THR A 163 52.24 -18.70 -35.05
CA THR A 163 53.08 -17.94 -36.00
C THR A 163 54.52 -17.78 -35.52
N SER A 164 54.76 -17.82 -34.20
CA SER A 164 56.12 -17.75 -33.63
C SER A 164 56.87 -19.08 -33.63
N SER A 165 56.20 -20.23 -33.79
CA SER A 165 56.84 -21.55 -33.84
C SER A 165 57.20 -22.02 -35.25
N ARG A 166 57.10 -21.14 -36.25
CA ARG A 166 57.48 -21.42 -37.65
C ARG A 166 58.70 -20.59 -38.06
N GLN A 167 59.76 -20.64 -37.25
CA GLN A 167 61.11 -20.32 -37.70
C GLN A 167 62.03 -21.53 -37.48
N GLN A 168 62.56 -22.02 -38.61
CA GLN A 168 63.67 -22.94 -38.83
C GLN A 168 63.52 -24.39 -38.30
N CYS A 169 63.21 -25.33 -39.20
CA CYS A 169 64.14 -25.93 -40.17
C CYS A 169 63.38 -26.34 -41.44
#